data_AF-A0A485KEL0-F1
#
_entry.id   AF-A0A485KEL0-F1
#
_cell.length_a   1.000
_cell.length_b   1.000
_cell.length_c   1.000
_cell.angle_alpha   90.00
_cell.angle_beta   90.00
_cell.angle_gamma   90.00
#
_symmetry.space_group_name_H-M   'P 1'
#
loop_
_entity.id
_entity.type
_entity.pdbx_description
1 polymer ?
#
loop_
_entity_poly.entity_id
_entity_poly.type
_entity_poly.pdbx_seq_one_letter_code
_entity_poly.pdbx_strand_id
1 'polypeptide(L)'
;MWSLSPPAALTNAVHTIVTSLRQTLTRNAVVENVTAQVAYASLTDGSSGLYPAPQSWIDLGHCTIGGSVLCPQMLVSSCITPALGLKPYLSFSMVCSEYINYITLTPVRQTIVAAITLAGLTNVTTDERNAICVQDPGFYGVCISYLGETALFVQHFMNVSALDALVQHANAAVQAVGFELIQYGAVDMLSPVQLDRLLLFNPLDSRFDMYAWMFMVEWALGIREAVRFEGDHGALTVVTEPLQPLQQEVNVAEFPSSVAFYMRGTVTYVTGIMIALFSLALVYALVSRGYVEVLNLLELQRVGAIVWIGRPILCVRSLTALGMLASATVHLDTTGNISMFTEPPNPWYKTLLSANEVTWLVAIVNDIAMSVTKDYTSYYATINSILVWIIAFVLSYTSPIQHAVEIDKQCHVVHVDFQVECTSAVVQIGAPTRLVTLMCIAWTCNVTCYVVTRIVLGRERLQTNAVHSIFLYAGAKYLFLISPWVHNDIYYMDRMSGLLNGLLTIERENVIYGLDVKLWHMFRIDVHRDATIVATNPMHKASKYAIPLAMT
;
A
#
# COMPACT_ATOMS: atom_id res chain seq x y z
N MET A 1 -29.86 21.34 -22.50
CA MET A 1 -28.74 21.54 -21.55
C MET A 1 -27.80 20.37 -21.73
N TRP A 2 -26.53 20.64 -22.01
CA TRP A 2 -25.53 19.61 -22.31
C TRP A 2 -24.29 19.86 -21.46
N SER A 3 -23.73 18.81 -20.84
CA SER A 3 -22.42 18.90 -20.17
C SER A 3 -21.31 18.93 -21.23
N LEU A 4 -20.30 19.77 -21.01
CA LEU A 4 -19.13 19.90 -21.86
C LEU A 4 -17.91 19.31 -21.17
N SER A 5 -17.22 18.41 -21.86
CA SER A 5 -15.92 17.90 -21.42
C SER A 5 -14.80 18.91 -21.74
N PRO A 6 -13.78 19.06 -20.87
CA PRO A 6 -12.64 19.91 -21.14
C PRO A 6 -11.91 19.45 -22.41
N PRO A 7 -11.47 20.37 -23.29
CA PRO A 7 -10.68 20.01 -24.47
C PRO A 7 -9.43 19.23 -24.06
N ALA A 8 -9.07 18.21 -24.84
CA ALA A 8 -7.86 17.42 -24.58
C ALA A 8 -6.58 18.29 -24.53
N ALA A 9 -6.57 19.41 -25.28
CA ALA A 9 -5.50 20.39 -25.23
C ALA A 9 -5.34 21.01 -23.83
N LEU A 10 -6.44 21.37 -23.17
CA LEU A 10 -6.45 21.96 -21.83
C LEU A 10 -6.02 20.93 -20.78
N THR A 11 -6.60 19.73 -20.81
CA THR A 11 -6.27 18.69 -19.82
C THR A 11 -4.81 18.27 -19.94
N ASN A 12 -4.28 18.15 -21.16
CA ASN A 12 -2.87 17.86 -21.41
C ASN A 12 -1.95 19.01 -20.94
N ALA A 13 -2.35 20.27 -21.17
CA ALA A 13 -1.61 21.43 -20.69
C ALA A 13 -1.52 21.46 -19.16
N VAL A 14 -2.64 21.33 -18.46
CA VAL A 14 -2.69 21.30 -16.99
C VAL A 14 -1.87 20.12 -16.46
N HIS A 15 -2.04 18.92 -17.04
CA HIS A 15 -1.26 17.74 -16.65
C HIS A 15 0.25 17.96 -16.79
N THR A 16 0.69 18.52 -17.92
CA THR A 16 2.11 18.77 -18.21
C THR A 16 2.69 19.84 -17.29
N ILE A 17 1.97 20.95 -17.04
CA ILE A 17 2.41 22.01 -16.12
C ILE A 17 2.57 21.44 -14.70
N VAL A 18 1.58 20.68 -14.22
CA VAL A 18 1.60 20.04 -12.90
C VAL A 18 2.75 19.02 -12.80
N THR A 19 2.97 18.25 -13.85
CA THR A 19 4.08 17.28 -13.90
C THR A 19 5.42 17.99 -13.88
N SER A 20 5.57 19.08 -14.62
CA SER A 20 6.78 19.91 -14.57
C SER A 20 7.02 20.49 -13.19
N LEU A 21 5.97 20.99 -12.52
CA LEU A 21 6.06 21.48 -11.14
C LEU A 21 6.56 20.37 -10.21
N ARG A 22 5.94 19.18 -10.26
CA ARG A 22 6.36 18.02 -9.45
C ARG A 22 7.81 17.63 -9.71
N GLN A 23 8.23 17.59 -10.97
CA GLN A 23 9.62 17.29 -11.36
C GLN A 23 10.61 18.33 -10.84
N THR A 24 10.26 19.62 -10.87
CA THR A 24 11.07 20.70 -10.29
C THR A 24 11.24 20.51 -8.78
N LEU A 25 10.17 20.16 -8.07
CA LEU A 25 10.20 19.94 -6.63
C LEU A 25 10.98 18.67 -6.24
N THR A 26 10.92 17.60 -7.04
CA THR A 26 11.64 16.34 -6.78
C THR A 26 13.10 16.38 -7.20
N ARG A 27 13.47 17.00 -8.34
CA ARG A 27 14.88 17.11 -8.77
C ARG A 27 15.73 17.84 -7.74
N ASN A 28 15.18 18.90 -7.15
CA ASN A 28 15.83 19.68 -6.09
C ASN A 28 15.77 19.01 -4.71
N ALA A 29 15.11 17.85 -4.58
CA ALA A 29 15.14 17.04 -3.36
C ALA A 29 16.37 16.12 -3.30
N VAL A 30 16.91 15.72 -4.46
CA VAL A 30 18.02 14.77 -4.58
C VAL A 30 19.38 15.47 -4.40
N VAL A 31 19.46 16.73 -4.82
CA VAL A 31 20.56 17.64 -4.44
C VAL A 31 20.16 18.24 -3.09
N GLU A 32 21.06 18.40 -2.11
CA GLU A 32 20.78 18.98 -0.77
C GLU A 32 20.13 20.40 -0.78
N ASN A 33 19.80 20.93 -1.95
CA ASN A 33 19.24 22.24 -2.18
C ASN A 33 17.71 22.21 -2.31
N VAL A 34 17.01 22.06 -1.18
CA VAL A 34 15.53 22.11 -1.07
C VAL A 34 14.92 23.50 -1.33
N THR A 35 15.65 24.43 -1.94
CA THR A 35 15.23 25.82 -2.17
C THR A 35 13.91 25.96 -2.91
N ALA A 36 13.70 25.19 -3.98
CA ALA A 36 12.43 25.22 -4.71
C ALA A 36 11.25 24.75 -3.85
N GLN A 37 11.47 23.77 -2.96
CA GLN A 37 10.42 23.26 -2.08
C GLN A 37 10.06 24.27 -1.00
N VAL A 38 11.07 24.93 -0.42
CA VAL A 38 10.87 25.99 0.56
C VAL A 38 10.15 27.17 -0.09
N ALA A 39 10.60 27.61 -1.27
CA ALA A 39 9.98 28.69 -2.02
C ALA A 39 8.52 28.38 -2.38
N TYR A 40 8.24 27.16 -2.84
CA TYR A 40 6.87 26.72 -3.16
C TYR A 40 5.97 26.66 -1.92
N ALA A 41 6.49 26.12 -0.80
CA ALA A 41 5.72 26.04 0.45
C ALA A 41 5.45 27.42 1.07
N SER A 42 6.35 28.39 0.85
CA SER A 42 6.14 29.77 1.30
C SER A 42 5.19 30.59 0.43
N LEU A 43 4.78 30.09 -0.75
CA LEU A 43 3.83 30.80 -1.60
C LEU A 43 2.53 31.03 -0.84
N THR A 44 2.05 32.26 -0.89
CA THR A 44 0.68 32.60 -0.48
C THR A 44 -0.30 31.83 -1.37
N ASP A 45 -1.28 31.14 -0.76
CA ASP A 45 -2.34 30.46 -1.50
C ASP A 45 -3.66 31.25 -1.42
N GLY A 46 -4.61 30.92 -2.30
CA GLY A 46 -5.95 31.53 -2.30
C GLY A 46 -6.94 30.78 -1.41
N SER A 47 -6.47 29.98 -0.45
CA SER A 47 -7.36 29.12 0.34
C SER A 47 -8.34 29.88 1.25
N SER A 48 -8.05 31.16 1.54
CA SER A 48 -8.93 32.06 2.28
C SER A 48 -10.21 32.45 1.52
N GLY A 49 -10.32 32.07 0.24
CA GLY A 49 -11.41 32.46 -0.67
C GLY A 49 -11.10 33.76 -1.39
N LEU A 50 -11.40 33.79 -2.68
CA LEU A 50 -11.31 34.94 -3.59
C LEU A 50 -12.70 35.23 -4.17
N TYR A 51 -13.02 36.51 -4.37
CA TYR A 51 -14.31 36.97 -4.88
C TYR A 51 -14.13 37.87 -6.12
N PRO A 52 -13.48 37.38 -7.19
CA PRO A 52 -13.14 38.21 -8.32
C PRO A 52 -14.39 38.59 -9.13
N ALA A 53 -14.44 39.84 -9.59
CA ALA A 53 -15.45 40.35 -10.52
C ALA A 53 -14.78 41.14 -11.66
N PRO A 54 -15.25 41.02 -12.91
CA PRO A 54 -14.74 41.82 -14.02
C PRO A 54 -14.92 43.33 -13.80
N GLN A 55 -13.94 44.13 -14.21
CA GLN A 55 -13.92 45.57 -13.99
C GLN A 55 -15.13 46.24 -14.60
N SER A 56 -15.53 45.79 -15.79
CA SER A 56 -16.72 46.30 -16.47
C SER A 56 -17.99 46.18 -15.61
N TRP A 57 -18.08 45.15 -14.76
CA TRP A 57 -19.21 44.98 -13.84
C TRP A 57 -19.03 45.75 -12.54
N ILE A 58 -17.79 45.85 -12.04
CA ILE A 58 -17.45 46.72 -10.89
C ILE A 58 -17.80 48.18 -11.20
N ASP A 59 -17.40 48.67 -12.38
CA ASP A 59 -17.63 50.04 -12.84
C ASP A 59 -19.11 50.31 -13.11
N LEU A 60 -19.82 49.32 -13.65
CA LEU A 60 -21.25 49.39 -13.91
C LEU A 60 -22.06 49.45 -12.61
N GLY A 61 -21.59 48.79 -11.55
CA GLY A 61 -22.17 48.88 -10.21
C GLY A 61 -23.59 48.34 -10.09
N HIS A 62 -24.07 47.58 -11.07
CA HIS A 62 -25.40 46.98 -11.03
C HIS A 62 -25.54 46.05 -9.83
N CYS A 63 -26.73 46.07 -9.24
CA CYS A 63 -27.16 45.16 -8.22
C CYS A 63 -27.27 43.73 -8.78
N THR A 64 -26.43 42.81 -8.34
CA THR A 64 -26.51 41.39 -8.73
C THR A 64 -27.34 40.60 -7.72
N ILE A 65 -28.34 39.86 -8.22
CA ILE A 65 -29.33 39.14 -7.39
C ILE A 65 -29.31 37.62 -7.61
N GLY A 66 -28.64 37.13 -8.65
CA GLY A 66 -28.40 35.68 -8.85
C GLY A 66 -27.45 35.38 -10.02
N GLY A 67 -26.81 34.22 -10.01
CA GLY A 67 -25.86 33.79 -11.07
C GLY A 67 -26.22 32.48 -11.76
N SER A 68 -27.36 31.85 -11.43
CA SER A 68 -27.78 30.56 -12.00
C SER A 68 -29.04 30.72 -12.86
N VAL A 69 -28.97 30.31 -14.13
CA VAL A 69 -30.12 30.30 -15.05
C VAL A 69 -31.25 29.34 -14.66
N LEU A 70 -30.99 28.42 -13.73
CA LEU A 70 -31.99 27.47 -13.25
C LEU A 70 -32.77 27.99 -12.04
N CYS A 71 -32.38 29.12 -11.47
CA CYS A 71 -33.07 29.72 -10.33
C CYS A 71 -34.21 30.64 -10.76
N PRO A 72 -35.30 30.70 -9.97
CA PRO A 72 -36.35 31.68 -10.19
C PRO A 72 -35.82 33.11 -9.94
N GLN A 73 -36.60 34.10 -10.32
CA GLN A 73 -36.30 35.49 -10.00
C GLN A 73 -36.22 35.66 -8.47
N MET A 74 -35.06 36.11 -7.99
CA MET A 74 -34.78 36.27 -6.57
C MET A 74 -35.19 37.67 -6.09
N LEU A 75 -35.55 37.79 -4.82
CA LEU A 75 -35.88 39.09 -4.21
C LEU A 75 -34.68 40.04 -4.21
N VAL A 76 -34.97 41.31 -4.45
CA VAL A 76 -33.95 42.35 -4.59
C VAL A 76 -33.26 42.70 -3.26
N SER A 77 -33.83 42.30 -2.12
CA SER A 77 -33.18 42.39 -0.80
C SER A 77 -31.90 41.57 -0.68
N SER A 78 -31.66 40.64 -1.61
CA SER A 78 -30.43 39.83 -1.69
C SER A 78 -29.31 40.49 -2.51
N CYS A 79 -29.52 41.72 -2.98
CA CYS A 79 -28.60 42.50 -3.81
C CYS A 79 -27.16 42.53 -3.29
N ILE A 80 -26.19 42.30 -4.17
CA ILE A 80 -24.78 42.61 -3.93
C ILE A 80 -24.19 43.39 -5.10
N THR A 81 -23.26 44.30 -4.81
CA THR A 81 -22.51 44.99 -5.86
C THR A 81 -21.31 44.13 -6.29
N PRO A 82 -20.93 44.11 -7.59
CA PRO A 82 -19.79 43.34 -8.08
C PRO A 82 -18.47 43.66 -7.37
N ALA A 83 -18.32 44.86 -6.79
CA ALA A 83 -17.15 45.22 -5.97
C ALA A 83 -16.96 44.36 -4.71
N LEU A 84 -18.04 43.73 -4.21
CA LEU A 84 -18.00 42.78 -3.08
C LEU A 84 -17.89 41.31 -3.54
N GLY A 85 -18.06 41.05 -4.84
CA GLY A 85 -18.13 39.71 -5.43
C GLY A 85 -19.39 39.50 -6.26
N LEU A 86 -19.46 38.36 -6.94
CA LEU A 86 -20.59 37.97 -7.78
C LEU A 86 -21.46 36.93 -7.08
N LYS A 87 -22.73 36.80 -7.46
CA LYS A 87 -23.59 35.74 -6.94
C LYS A 87 -23.12 34.37 -7.48
N PRO A 88 -23.31 33.30 -6.69
CA PRO A 88 -22.92 31.95 -7.09
C PRO A 88 -23.48 31.57 -8.46
N TYR A 89 -22.65 30.90 -9.25
CA TYR A 89 -23.04 30.37 -10.54
C TYR A 89 -23.97 29.17 -10.40
N LEU A 90 -24.31 28.57 -11.55
CA LEU A 90 -25.01 27.29 -11.60
C LEU A 90 -24.33 26.25 -10.69
N SER A 91 -25.12 25.61 -9.83
CA SER A 91 -24.67 24.50 -8.99
C SER A 91 -25.74 23.42 -8.98
N PHE A 92 -25.30 22.16 -9.00
CA PHE A 92 -26.19 21.01 -8.80
C PHE A 92 -26.36 20.64 -7.32
N SER A 93 -25.47 21.12 -6.45
CA SER A 93 -25.46 20.82 -5.01
C SER A 93 -26.02 21.95 -4.15
N MET A 94 -26.06 23.18 -4.66
CA MET A 94 -26.62 24.33 -3.95
C MET A 94 -28.06 24.59 -4.38
N VAL A 95 -28.92 24.82 -3.39
CA VAL A 95 -30.29 25.31 -3.62
C VAL A 95 -30.27 26.79 -3.99
N CYS A 96 -31.22 27.23 -4.80
CA CYS A 96 -31.45 28.65 -5.03
C CYS A 96 -31.76 29.34 -3.69
N SER A 97 -31.01 30.39 -3.36
CA SER A 97 -31.04 31.01 -2.03
C SER A 97 -31.03 32.52 -2.09
N GLU A 98 -31.93 33.15 -1.35
CA GLU A 98 -32.00 34.61 -1.20
C GLU A 98 -30.97 35.15 -0.20
N TYR A 99 -30.21 34.28 0.46
CA TYR A 99 -29.12 34.71 1.33
C TYR A 99 -28.00 35.37 0.52
N ILE A 100 -27.26 36.25 1.19
CA ILE A 100 -26.05 36.85 0.64
C ILE A 100 -24.98 35.77 0.59
N ASN A 101 -24.81 35.20 -0.60
CA ASN A 101 -23.74 34.28 -0.95
C ASN A 101 -22.93 34.87 -2.09
N TYR A 102 -21.67 34.45 -2.20
CA TYR A 102 -20.74 34.89 -3.24
C TYR A 102 -20.17 33.67 -3.96
N ILE A 103 -19.72 33.88 -5.19
CA ILE A 103 -18.82 32.93 -5.84
C ILE A 103 -17.53 32.84 -5.02
N THR A 104 -17.18 31.65 -4.55
CA THR A 104 -15.92 31.46 -3.84
C THR A 104 -14.96 30.67 -4.71
N LEU A 105 -13.81 31.27 -5.00
CA LEU A 105 -12.68 30.58 -5.62
C LEU A 105 -11.62 30.32 -4.55
N THR A 106 -11.28 29.05 -4.30
CA THR A 106 -10.30 28.63 -3.27
C THR A 106 -9.13 27.87 -3.89
N PRO A 107 -8.35 28.51 -4.78
CA PRO A 107 -7.34 27.81 -5.57
C PRO A 107 -6.16 27.41 -4.69
N VAL A 108 -5.80 26.13 -4.74
CA VAL A 108 -4.55 25.64 -4.14
C VAL A 108 -3.34 26.15 -4.94
N ARG A 109 -2.15 26.18 -4.34
CA ARG A 109 -0.89 26.64 -4.97
C ARG A 109 -0.66 26.05 -6.38
N GLN A 110 -0.97 24.76 -6.55
CA GLN A 110 -0.83 24.07 -7.84
C GLN A 110 -1.76 24.65 -8.92
N THR A 111 -2.99 25.03 -8.55
CA THR A 111 -3.96 25.69 -9.44
C THR A 111 -3.47 27.08 -9.84
N ILE A 112 -2.91 27.84 -8.90
CA ILE A 112 -2.36 29.19 -9.15
C ILE A 112 -1.16 29.11 -10.12
N VAL A 113 -0.23 28.18 -9.90
CA VAL A 113 0.90 27.94 -10.83
C VAL A 113 0.42 27.63 -12.25
N ALA A 114 -0.57 26.73 -12.38
CA ALA A 114 -1.13 26.38 -13.68
C ALA A 114 -1.84 27.56 -14.35
N ALA A 115 -2.64 28.32 -13.59
CA ALA A 115 -3.38 29.47 -14.10
C ALA A 115 -2.44 30.59 -14.56
N ILE A 116 -1.41 30.93 -13.79
CA ILE A 116 -0.40 31.96 -14.16
C ILE A 116 0.39 31.53 -15.41
N THR A 117 0.72 30.25 -15.52
CA THR A 117 1.42 29.71 -16.70
C THR A 117 0.53 29.78 -17.94
N LEU A 118 -0.75 29.41 -17.84
CA LEU A 118 -1.72 29.47 -18.95
C LEU A 118 -2.06 30.91 -19.35
N ALA A 119 -2.12 31.82 -18.38
CA ALA A 119 -2.33 33.25 -18.60
C ALA A 119 -1.10 33.97 -19.20
N GLY A 120 0.07 33.32 -19.26
CA GLY A 120 1.32 33.94 -19.73
C GLY A 120 1.87 35.00 -18.77
N LEU A 121 1.52 34.94 -17.48
CA LEU A 121 1.84 35.95 -16.47
C LEU A 121 3.15 35.67 -15.72
N THR A 122 4.12 35.02 -16.37
CA THR A 122 5.40 34.64 -15.75
C THR A 122 6.35 35.83 -15.56
N ASN A 123 6.21 36.87 -16.39
CA ASN A 123 6.93 38.13 -16.29
C ASN A 123 5.97 39.31 -16.05
N VAL A 124 5.18 39.24 -14.98
CA VAL A 124 4.17 40.28 -14.68
C VAL A 124 4.82 41.58 -14.21
N THR A 125 4.45 42.70 -14.84
CA THR A 125 4.89 44.03 -14.39
C THR A 125 4.09 44.49 -13.16
N THR A 126 4.60 45.48 -12.42
CA THR A 126 3.89 46.03 -11.25
C THR A 126 2.52 46.59 -11.63
N ASP A 127 2.41 47.24 -12.79
CA ASP A 127 1.16 47.86 -13.25
C ASP A 127 0.14 46.80 -13.70
N GLU A 128 0.56 45.79 -14.46
CA GLU A 128 -0.30 44.66 -14.83
C GLU A 128 -0.79 43.90 -13.59
N ARG A 129 0.10 43.67 -12.62
CA ARG A 129 -0.25 43.01 -11.36
C ARG A 129 -1.32 43.80 -10.60
N ASN A 130 -1.16 45.11 -10.49
CA ASN A 130 -2.17 45.97 -9.85
C ASN A 130 -3.49 45.94 -10.62
N ALA A 131 -3.46 45.99 -11.95
CA ALA A 131 -4.64 45.98 -12.80
C ALA A 131 -5.45 44.67 -12.68
N ILE A 132 -4.76 43.53 -12.56
CA ILE A 132 -5.38 42.22 -12.31
C ILE A 132 -5.94 42.16 -10.89
N CYS A 133 -5.19 42.58 -9.88
CA CYS A 133 -5.62 42.41 -8.49
C CYS A 133 -6.76 43.36 -8.07
N VAL A 134 -6.98 44.47 -8.78
CA VAL A 134 -8.16 45.32 -8.56
C VAL A 134 -9.48 44.59 -8.88
N GLN A 135 -9.45 43.51 -9.66
CA GLN A 135 -10.64 42.69 -9.94
C GLN A 135 -11.16 41.94 -8.69
N ASP A 136 -10.38 41.89 -7.60
CA ASP A 136 -10.83 41.36 -6.31
C ASP A 136 -10.58 42.42 -5.21
N PRO A 137 -11.45 43.43 -5.08
CA PRO A 137 -11.24 44.53 -4.14
C PRO A 137 -11.14 44.07 -2.67
N GLY A 138 -11.86 43.00 -2.31
CA GLY A 138 -11.85 42.44 -0.96
C GLY A 138 -10.53 41.77 -0.60
N PHE A 139 -9.84 41.17 -1.58
CA PHE A 139 -8.61 40.39 -1.39
C PHE A 139 -7.42 40.93 -2.20
N TYR A 140 -7.46 42.22 -2.57
CA TYR A 140 -6.40 42.89 -3.33
C TYR A 140 -4.99 42.60 -2.80
N GLY A 141 -4.78 42.76 -1.48
CA GLY A 141 -3.48 42.52 -0.85
C GLY A 141 -2.99 41.08 -0.98
N VAL A 142 -3.89 40.11 -0.88
CA VAL A 142 -3.57 38.67 -1.05
C VAL A 142 -3.21 38.37 -2.49
N CYS A 143 -3.93 38.97 -3.45
CA CYS A 143 -3.63 38.87 -4.88
C CYS A 143 -2.23 39.39 -5.22
N ILE A 144 -1.87 40.58 -4.73
CA ILE A 144 -0.56 41.17 -4.99
C ILE A 144 0.57 40.22 -4.53
N SER A 145 0.39 39.55 -3.39
CA SER A 145 1.34 38.58 -2.85
C SER A 145 1.41 37.32 -3.72
N TYR A 146 0.30 36.56 -3.87
CA TYR A 146 0.40 35.26 -4.56
C TYR A 146 0.76 35.40 -6.04
N LEU A 147 0.29 36.45 -6.75
CA LEU A 147 0.58 36.64 -8.16
C LEU A 147 2.06 36.94 -8.36
N GLY A 148 2.62 37.86 -7.56
CA GLY A 148 4.03 38.21 -7.62
C GLY A 148 4.95 37.04 -7.21
N GLU A 149 4.67 36.41 -6.07
CA GLU A 149 5.47 35.29 -5.55
C GLU A 149 5.44 34.09 -6.50
N THR A 150 4.26 33.75 -7.04
CA THR A 150 4.13 32.60 -7.95
C THR A 150 4.75 32.87 -9.31
N ALA A 151 4.60 34.09 -9.86
CA ALA A 151 5.26 34.46 -11.11
C ALA A 151 6.79 34.33 -11.00
N LEU A 152 7.38 34.85 -9.91
CA LEU A 152 8.81 34.72 -9.63
C LEU A 152 9.24 33.26 -9.44
N PHE A 153 8.44 32.45 -8.75
CA PHE A 153 8.71 31.03 -8.58
C PHE A 153 8.75 30.30 -9.93
N VAL A 154 7.73 30.52 -10.77
CA VAL A 154 7.61 29.89 -12.10
C VAL A 154 8.77 30.33 -13.00
N GLN A 155 9.12 31.62 -12.99
CA GLN A 155 10.25 32.16 -13.76
C GLN A 155 11.60 31.57 -13.33
N HIS A 156 11.82 31.40 -12.02
CA HIS A 156 13.11 30.99 -11.48
C HIS A 156 13.33 29.47 -11.51
N PHE A 157 12.29 28.68 -11.25
CA PHE A 157 12.41 27.23 -11.03
C PHE A 157 11.79 26.36 -12.13
N MET A 158 10.94 26.89 -13.01
CA MET A 158 10.28 26.12 -14.07
C MET A 158 10.77 26.54 -15.46
N ASN A 159 10.87 25.58 -16.39
CA ASN A 159 11.20 25.87 -17.79
C ASN A 159 9.92 26.19 -18.58
N VAL A 160 9.44 27.43 -18.44
CA VAL A 160 8.19 27.90 -19.06
C VAL A 160 8.27 27.89 -20.59
N SER A 161 9.44 28.20 -21.16
CA SER A 161 9.62 28.27 -22.62
C SER A 161 9.31 26.95 -23.34
N ALA A 162 9.52 25.82 -22.65
CA ALA A 162 9.17 24.50 -23.17
C ALA A 162 7.65 24.24 -23.21
N LEU A 163 6.85 25.08 -22.53
CA LEU A 163 5.40 24.96 -22.39
C LEU A 163 4.62 25.92 -23.32
N ASP A 164 5.29 26.90 -23.96
CA ASP A 164 4.63 27.97 -24.71
C ASP A 164 3.68 27.45 -25.81
N ALA A 165 4.13 26.50 -26.63
CA ALA A 165 3.30 25.92 -27.68
C ALA A 165 2.07 25.19 -27.13
N LEU A 166 2.22 24.53 -25.98
CA LEU A 166 1.16 23.81 -25.30
C LEU A 166 0.13 24.78 -24.71
N VAL A 167 0.60 25.86 -24.08
CA VAL A 167 -0.25 26.94 -23.56
C VAL A 167 -1.02 27.61 -24.69
N GLN A 168 -0.37 27.99 -25.79
CA GLN A 168 -1.05 28.60 -26.94
C GLN A 168 -2.17 27.70 -27.51
N HIS A 169 -1.90 26.40 -27.63
CA HIS A 169 -2.89 25.45 -28.14
C HIS A 169 -4.07 25.28 -27.17
N ALA A 170 -3.81 25.20 -25.86
CA ALA A 170 -4.85 25.14 -24.83
C ALA A 170 -5.69 26.43 -24.82
N ASN A 171 -5.05 27.61 -24.90
CA ASN A 171 -5.71 28.91 -24.92
C ASN A 171 -6.67 29.01 -26.12
N ALA A 172 -6.22 28.66 -27.32
CA ALA A 172 -7.07 28.67 -28.51
C ALA A 172 -8.26 27.70 -28.38
N ALA A 173 -8.02 26.49 -27.86
CA ALA A 173 -9.07 25.49 -27.68
C ALA A 173 -10.15 25.93 -26.67
N VAL A 174 -9.75 26.56 -25.56
CA VAL A 174 -10.67 27.05 -24.53
C VAL A 174 -11.44 28.29 -25.01
N GLN A 175 -10.77 29.24 -25.65
CA GLN A 175 -11.41 30.44 -26.19
C GLN A 175 -12.46 30.09 -27.26
N ALA A 176 -12.23 29.04 -28.06
CA ALA A 176 -13.20 28.56 -29.05
C ALA A 176 -14.52 28.02 -28.44
N VAL A 177 -14.53 27.64 -27.15
CA VAL A 177 -15.75 27.20 -26.45
C VAL A 177 -16.71 28.38 -26.21
N GLY A 178 -16.18 29.58 -26.01
CA GLY A 178 -16.99 30.79 -25.80
C GLY A 178 -17.72 30.79 -24.46
N PHE A 179 -17.00 30.58 -23.35
CA PHE A 179 -17.57 30.69 -22.01
C PHE A 179 -18.04 32.12 -21.71
N GLU A 180 -19.16 32.23 -21.00
CA GLU A 180 -19.74 33.48 -20.54
C GLU A 180 -19.92 33.47 -19.02
N LEU A 181 -19.62 34.62 -18.42
CA LEU A 181 -20.08 34.99 -17.10
C LEU A 181 -21.50 35.55 -17.21
N ILE A 182 -22.36 35.14 -16.28
CA ILE A 182 -23.72 35.62 -16.20
C ILE A 182 -24.05 36.11 -14.79
N GLN A 183 -24.83 37.18 -14.71
CA GLN A 183 -25.50 37.61 -13.50
C GLN A 183 -26.88 38.16 -13.87
N TYR A 184 -27.87 37.90 -13.03
CA TYR A 184 -29.11 38.66 -13.02
C TYR A 184 -28.83 39.97 -12.30
N GLY A 185 -28.76 41.06 -13.06
CA GLY A 185 -28.44 42.39 -12.61
C GLY A 185 -29.65 43.32 -12.64
N ALA A 186 -29.60 44.41 -11.88
CA ALA A 186 -30.53 45.54 -11.98
C ALA A 186 -29.76 46.84 -11.66
N VAL A 187 -30.14 47.96 -12.28
CA VAL A 187 -29.49 49.26 -12.02
C VAL A 187 -29.60 49.65 -10.54
N ASP A 188 -30.76 49.42 -9.95
CA ASP A 188 -31.04 49.61 -8.54
C ASP A 188 -32.05 48.58 -8.05
N MET A 189 -32.46 48.69 -6.78
CA MET A 189 -33.35 47.71 -6.17
C MET A 189 -34.80 47.71 -6.70
N LEU A 190 -35.17 48.71 -7.50
CA LEU A 190 -36.53 48.92 -8.03
C LEU A 190 -36.61 48.70 -9.54
N SER A 191 -35.45 48.63 -10.19
CA SER A 191 -35.31 48.44 -11.62
C SER A 191 -35.66 47.01 -12.03
N PRO A 192 -36.16 46.80 -13.27
CA PRO A 192 -36.40 45.47 -13.78
C PRO A 192 -35.09 44.69 -13.86
N VAL A 193 -35.18 43.39 -13.55
CA VAL A 193 -34.05 42.46 -13.64
C VAL A 193 -33.68 42.27 -15.11
N GLN A 194 -32.40 42.36 -15.39
CA GLN A 194 -31.80 42.07 -16.68
C GLN A 194 -30.74 40.98 -16.54
N LEU A 195 -30.43 40.30 -17.65
CA LEU A 195 -29.36 39.31 -17.69
C LEU A 195 -28.08 40.00 -18.18
N ASP A 196 -27.18 40.28 -17.26
CA ASP A 196 -25.85 40.77 -17.57
C ASP A 196 -24.98 39.59 -18.03
N ARG A 197 -24.38 39.73 -19.23
CA ARG A 197 -23.53 38.71 -19.86
C ARG A 197 -22.18 39.32 -20.22
N LEU A 198 -21.11 38.56 -20.01
CA LEU A 198 -19.77 38.93 -20.42
C LEU A 198 -19.00 37.68 -20.83
N LEU A 199 -18.20 37.74 -21.90
CA LEU A 199 -17.28 36.64 -22.22
C LEU A 199 -16.29 36.46 -21.07
N LEU A 200 -16.08 35.20 -20.66
CA LEU A 200 -15.14 34.86 -19.59
C LEU A 200 -13.70 35.29 -19.93
N PHE A 201 -13.31 35.08 -21.19
CA PHE A 201 -12.10 35.63 -21.78
C PHE A 201 -12.50 36.79 -22.70
N ASN A 202 -12.47 38.02 -22.19
CA ASN A 202 -12.90 39.19 -22.92
C ASN A 202 -11.75 39.78 -23.74
N PRO A 203 -11.82 39.80 -25.09
CA PRO A 203 -10.74 40.35 -25.91
C PRO A 203 -10.53 41.86 -25.73
N LEU A 204 -11.48 42.57 -25.11
CA LEU A 204 -11.38 43.99 -24.80
C LEU A 204 -10.76 44.26 -23.42
N ASP A 205 -10.72 43.26 -22.53
CA ASP A 205 -10.21 43.41 -21.17
C ASP A 205 -9.64 42.08 -20.64
N SER A 206 -8.31 41.97 -20.65
CA SER A 206 -7.58 40.79 -20.18
C SER A 206 -7.29 40.80 -18.68
N ARG A 207 -7.71 41.83 -17.92
CA ARG A 207 -7.41 41.94 -16.48
C ARG A 207 -8.03 40.82 -15.65
N PHE A 208 -9.09 40.19 -16.15
CA PHE A 208 -9.76 39.07 -15.50
C PHE A 208 -9.21 37.68 -15.89
N ASP A 209 -8.35 37.60 -16.91
CA ASP A 209 -7.94 36.33 -17.52
C ASP A 209 -7.26 35.37 -16.54
N MET A 210 -6.53 35.89 -15.55
CA MET A 210 -5.91 35.06 -14.51
C MET A 210 -6.97 34.27 -13.71
N TYR A 211 -8.04 34.93 -13.27
CA TYR A 211 -9.14 34.29 -12.54
C TYR A 211 -9.95 33.36 -13.45
N ALA A 212 -10.14 33.76 -14.72
CA ALA A 212 -10.72 32.89 -15.74
C ALA A 212 -9.93 31.58 -15.90
N TRP A 213 -8.60 31.66 -15.94
CA TRP A 213 -7.73 30.48 -16.00
C TRP A 213 -7.80 29.62 -14.75
N MET A 214 -8.03 30.19 -13.56
CA MET A 214 -8.29 29.38 -12.36
C MET A 214 -9.58 28.55 -12.51
N PHE A 215 -10.67 29.12 -13.05
CA PHE A 215 -11.89 28.35 -13.35
C PHE A 215 -11.63 27.23 -14.38
N MET A 216 -10.84 27.51 -15.43
CA MET A 216 -10.52 26.53 -16.46
C MET A 216 -9.62 25.40 -15.95
N VAL A 217 -8.66 25.70 -15.07
CA VAL A 217 -7.85 24.67 -14.41
C VAL A 217 -8.73 23.80 -13.51
N GLU A 218 -9.65 24.39 -12.75
CA GLU A 218 -10.62 23.62 -11.95
C GLU A 218 -11.55 22.75 -12.81
N TRP A 219 -11.97 23.23 -13.98
CA TRP A 219 -12.72 22.43 -14.96
C TRP A 219 -11.89 21.26 -15.50
N ALA A 220 -10.61 21.50 -15.83
CA ALA A 220 -9.70 20.46 -16.29
C ALA A 220 -9.43 19.39 -15.21
N LEU A 221 -9.43 19.78 -13.93
CA LEU A 221 -9.26 18.89 -12.78
C LEU A 221 -10.56 18.18 -12.37
N GLY A 222 -11.70 18.51 -12.99
CA GLY A 222 -13.02 17.97 -12.63
C GLY A 222 -13.57 18.49 -11.29
N ILE A 223 -13.07 19.63 -10.82
CA ILE A 223 -13.58 20.34 -9.64
C ILE A 223 -14.82 21.16 -10.03
N ARG A 224 -14.81 21.75 -11.24
CA ARG A 224 -15.95 22.43 -11.83
C ARG A 224 -16.42 21.70 -13.08
N GLU A 225 -17.67 21.93 -13.44
CA GLU A 225 -18.25 21.46 -14.69
C GLU A 225 -18.53 22.63 -15.62
N ALA A 226 -18.71 22.32 -16.90
CA ALA A 226 -19.10 23.27 -17.92
C ALA A 226 -20.42 22.80 -18.54
N VAL A 227 -21.36 23.73 -18.71
CA VAL A 227 -22.68 23.44 -19.24
C VAL A 227 -23.01 24.39 -20.37
N ARG A 228 -23.55 23.84 -21.45
CA ARG A 228 -24.15 24.61 -22.55
C ARG A 228 -25.67 24.51 -22.51
N PHE A 229 -26.31 25.65 -22.36
CA PHE A 229 -27.75 25.83 -22.55
C PHE A 229 -28.00 26.20 -24.01
N GLU A 230 -29.01 25.58 -24.61
CA GLU A 230 -29.47 25.90 -25.96
C GLU A 230 -30.98 26.06 -25.88
N GLY A 231 -31.46 27.15 -26.45
CA GLY A 231 -32.88 27.45 -26.54
C GLY A 231 -33.17 28.32 -27.76
N ASP A 232 -34.42 28.78 -27.87
CA ASP A 232 -34.92 29.48 -29.06
C ASP A 232 -34.17 30.80 -29.35
N HIS A 233 -33.61 31.42 -28.31
CA HIS A 233 -32.88 32.69 -28.39
C HIS A 233 -31.35 32.54 -28.39
N GLY A 234 -30.85 31.34 -28.69
CA GLY A 234 -29.43 31.06 -28.87
C GLY A 234 -28.85 30.09 -27.84
N ALA A 235 -27.53 30.14 -27.69
CA ALA A 235 -26.79 29.30 -26.77
C ALA A 235 -26.09 30.14 -25.69
N LEU A 236 -25.89 29.52 -24.53
CA LEU A 236 -25.19 30.10 -23.39
C LEU A 236 -24.30 29.02 -22.78
N THR A 237 -22.99 29.26 -22.73
CA THR A 237 -22.02 28.32 -22.18
C THR A 237 -21.43 28.87 -20.89
N VAL A 238 -21.65 28.18 -19.77
CA VAL A 238 -21.27 28.65 -18.42
C VAL A 238 -20.47 27.60 -17.66
N VAL A 239 -19.69 28.05 -16.70
CA VAL A 239 -18.99 27.20 -15.72
C VAL A 239 -19.83 27.11 -14.45
N THR A 240 -19.83 25.96 -13.79
CA THR A 240 -20.55 25.74 -12.53
C THR A 240 -19.75 26.19 -11.30
N GLU A 241 -20.41 26.26 -10.16
CA GLU A 241 -19.77 26.22 -8.85
C GLU A 241 -18.98 24.91 -8.65
N PRO A 242 -17.95 24.90 -7.77
CA PRO A 242 -17.14 23.72 -7.56
C PRO A 242 -17.96 22.62 -6.87
N LEU A 243 -17.85 21.40 -7.38
CA LEU A 243 -18.38 20.21 -6.74
C LEU A 243 -17.36 19.71 -5.74
N GLN A 244 -17.76 19.62 -4.48
CA GLN A 244 -16.92 18.99 -3.48
C GLN A 244 -16.77 17.50 -3.81
N PRO A 245 -15.55 16.93 -3.76
CA PRO A 245 -15.36 15.51 -3.91
C PRO A 245 -16.21 14.75 -2.90
N LEU A 246 -16.86 13.67 -3.35
CA LEU A 246 -17.58 12.77 -2.45
C LEU A 246 -16.57 12.20 -1.44
N GLN A 247 -16.72 12.56 -0.17
CA GLN A 247 -15.97 11.94 0.91
C GLN A 247 -16.65 10.62 1.26
N GLN A 248 -16.11 9.52 0.75
CA GLN A 248 -16.54 8.19 1.11
C GLN A 248 -15.48 7.55 2.02
N GLU A 249 -15.91 7.06 3.17
CA GLU A 249 -15.02 6.32 4.07
C GLU A 249 -14.59 5.01 3.40
N VAL A 250 -13.30 4.68 3.52
CA VAL A 250 -12.77 3.41 3.05
C VAL A 250 -13.34 2.29 3.93
N ASN A 251 -13.81 1.21 3.32
CA ASN A 251 -14.26 0.04 4.06
C ASN A 251 -13.11 -0.52 4.90
N VAL A 252 -13.21 -0.39 6.23
CA VAL A 252 -12.17 -0.86 7.17
C VAL A 252 -11.90 -2.37 7.05
N ALA A 253 -12.87 -3.15 6.59
CA ALA A 253 -12.69 -4.59 6.37
C ALA A 253 -11.76 -4.91 5.19
N GLU A 254 -11.62 -3.99 4.24
CA GLU A 254 -10.73 -4.12 3.08
C GLU A 254 -9.31 -3.61 3.36
N PHE A 255 -9.03 -3.14 4.58
CA PHE A 255 -7.69 -2.68 4.93
C PHE A 255 -6.70 -3.85 4.97
N PRO A 256 -5.62 -3.80 4.16
CA PRO A 256 -4.60 -4.85 4.13
C PRO A 256 -3.81 -4.97 5.45
N SER A 257 -3.91 -3.98 6.35
CA SER A 257 -3.27 -4.00 7.67
C SER A 257 -3.79 -5.13 8.57
N SER A 258 -5.06 -5.53 8.42
CA SER A 258 -5.65 -6.62 9.20
C SER A 258 -4.95 -7.95 8.93
N VAL A 259 -4.70 -8.29 7.66
CA VAL A 259 -3.98 -9.52 7.27
C VAL A 259 -2.54 -9.49 7.78
N ALA A 260 -1.85 -8.35 7.62
CA ALA A 260 -0.48 -8.19 8.11
C ALA A 260 -0.39 -8.37 9.63
N PHE A 261 -1.37 -7.88 10.39
CA PHE A 261 -1.45 -8.06 11.83
C PHE A 261 -1.55 -9.54 12.23
N TYR A 262 -2.45 -10.31 11.61
CA TYR A 262 -2.58 -11.75 11.88
C TYR A 262 -1.34 -12.56 11.46
N MET A 263 -0.74 -12.24 10.30
CA MET A 263 0.50 -12.87 9.85
C MET A 263 1.66 -12.61 10.81
N ARG A 264 1.83 -11.35 11.24
CA ARG A 264 2.84 -10.98 12.24
C ARG A 264 2.59 -11.65 13.59
N GLY A 265 1.33 -11.69 14.05
CA GLY A 265 0.95 -12.38 15.28
C GLY A 265 1.31 -13.87 15.23
N THR A 266 1.04 -14.52 14.09
CA THR A 266 1.39 -15.93 13.85
C THR A 266 2.90 -16.16 13.91
N VAL A 267 3.69 -15.33 13.22
CA VAL A 267 5.16 -15.42 13.27
C VAL A 267 5.66 -15.22 14.70
N THR A 268 5.13 -14.24 15.44
CA THR A 268 5.51 -13.98 16.83
C THR A 268 5.20 -15.16 17.74
N TYR A 269 4.00 -15.73 17.62
CA TYR A 269 3.56 -16.91 18.39
C TYR A 269 4.47 -18.12 18.14
N VAL A 270 4.71 -18.46 16.86
CA VAL A 270 5.58 -19.60 16.50
C VAL A 270 6.99 -19.40 17.03
N THR A 271 7.56 -18.19 16.87
CA THR A 271 8.90 -17.89 17.40
C THR A 271 8.94 -18.04 18.92
N GLY A 272 7.92 -17.56 19.63
CA GLY A 272 7.82 -17.69 21.09
C GLY A 272 7.79 -19.14 21.56
N ILE A 273 6.98 -19.99 20.91
CA ILE A 273 6.95 -21.43 21.23
C ILE A 273 8.28 -22.09 20.94
N MET A 274 8.92 -21.79 19.80
CA MET A 274 10.22 -22.36 19.46
C MET A 274 11.28 -22.02 20.51
N ILE A 275 11.30 -20.78 21.01
CA ILE A 275 12.19 -20.37 22.12
C ILE A 275 11.87 -21.15 23.39
N ALA A 276 10.59 -21.32 23.73
CA ALA A 276 10.16 -22.08 24.91
C ALA A 276 10.58 -23.57 24.82
N LEU A 277 10.38 -24.20 23.65
CA LEU A 277 10.78 -25.59 23.41
C LEU A 277 12.29 -25.77 23.49
N PHE A 278 13.06 -24.87 22.88
CA PHE A 278 14.51 -24.89 22.97
C PHE A 278 15.00 -24.73 24.41
N SER A 279 14.38 -23.82 25.18
CA SER A 279 14.70 -23.61 26.60
C SER A 279 14.40 -24.85 27.44
N LEU A 280 13.27 -25.52 27.19
CA LEU A 280 12.88 -26.73 27.89
C LEU A 280 13.75 -27.95 27.48
N ALA A 281 14.15 -28.02 26.21
CA ALA A 281 15.13 -29.01 25.73
C ALA A 281 16.47 -28.85 26.47
N LEU A 282 16.94 -27.61 26.68
CA LEU A 282 18.13 -27.31 27.46
C LEU A 282 17.98 -27.77 28.92
N VAL A 283 16.82 -27.51 29.55
CA VAL A 283 16.54 -28.00 30.91
C VAL A 283 16.61 -29.52 30.96
N TYR A 284 16.02 -30.24 29.99
CA TYR A 284 16.13 -31.71 29.94
C TYR A 284 17.57 -32.20 29.74
N ALA A 285 18.36 -31.51 28.91
CA ALA A 285 19.78 -31.82 28.75
C ALA A 285 20.55 -31.66 30.08
N LEU A 286 20.26 -30.62 30.85
CA LEU A 286 20.88 -30.37 32.16
C LEU A 286 20.44 -31.40 33.21
N VAL A 287 19.13 -31.66 33.32
CA VAL A 287 18.57 -32.65 34.26
C VAL A 287 19.10 -34.05 33.96
N SER A 288 19.28 -34.38 32.68
CA SER A 288 19.85 -35.65 32.23
C SER A 288 21.38 -35.66 32.25
N ARG A 289 22.04 -34.65 32.86
CA ARG A 289 23.50 -34.52 33.01
C ARG A 289 24.29 -34.58 31.69
N GLY A 290 23.67 -34.14 30.59
CA GLY A 290 24.25 -34.17 29.25
C GLY A 290 24.16 -35.51 28.54
N TYR A 291 23.52 -36.53 29.13
CA TYR A 291 23.23 -37.80 28.45
C TYR A 291 22.00 -37.64 27.53
N VAL A 292 22.17 -36.91 26.43
CA VAL A 292 21.16 -36.66 25.40
C VAL A 292 21.75 -36.76 24.00
N GLU A 293 20.94 -37.11 23.00
CA GLU A 293 21.36 -37.09 21.61
C GLU A 293 21.26 -35.69 21.03
N VAL A 294 22.34 -34.92 21.11
CA VAL A 294 22.37 -33.50 20.72
C VAL A 294 22.02 -33.30 19.25
N LEU A 295 22.32 -34.27 18.37
CA LEU A 295 21.99 -34.17 16.96
C LEU A 295 20.48 -34.16 16.70
N ASN A 296 19.68 -34.83 17.55
CA ASN A 296 18.22 -34.77 17.47
C ASN A 296 17.68 -33.36 17.78
N LEU A 297 18.44 -32.49 18.44
CA LEU A 297 18.06 -31.08 18.65
C LEU A 297 18.02 -30.28 17.34
N LEU A 298 18.80 -30.67 16.32
CA LEU A 298 18.76 -30.05 15.00
C LEU A 298 17.42 -30.30 14.28
N GLU A 299 16.69 -31.34 14.71
CA GLU A 299 15.36 -31.69 14.21
C GLU A 299 14.23 -30.93 14.94
N LEU A 300 14.56 -29.92 15.77
CA LEU A 300 13.57 -29.07 16.44
C LEU A 300 12.58 -28.43 15.45
N GLN A 301 13.06 -27.99 14.28
CA GLN A 301 12.20 -27.42 13.23
C GLN A 301 11.27 -28.46 12.59
N ARG A 302 11.77 -29.68 12.35
CA ARG A 302 11.09 -30.70 11.56
C ARG A 302 10.20 -31.63 12.39
N VAL A 303 10.53 -31.81 13.66
CA VAL A 303 9.82 -32.70 14.58
C VAL A 303 9.15 -31.88 15.67
N GLY A 304 9.94 -31.12 16.46
CA GLY A 304 9.43 -30.35 17.59
C GLY A 304 8.34 -29.36 17.20
N ALA A 305 8.60 -28.50 16.22
CA ALA A 305 7.63 -27.50 15.80
C ALA A 305 6.33 -28.13 15.27
N ILE A 306 6.42 -29.21 14.49
CA ILE A 306 5.24 -29.87 13.92
C ILE A 306 4.35 -30.45 15.02
N VAL A 307 4.97 -31.07 16.03
CA VAL A 307 4.26 -31.69 17.14
C VAL A 307 3.61 -30.65 18.07
N TRP A 308 4.32 -29.57 18.39
CA TRP A 308 3.88 -28.60 19.41
C TRP A 308 3.06 -27.43 18.88
N ILE A 309 3.23 -27.07 17.60
CA ILE A 309 2.56 -25.92 16.97
C ILE A 309 1.50 -26.41 15.98
N GLY A 310 1.80 -27.47 15.24
CA GLY A 310 0.94 -28.02 14.22
C GLY A 310 1.17 -27.45 12.82
N ARG A 311 0.93 -28.29 11.82
CA ARG A 311 1.13 -27.98 10.38
C ARG A 311 0.37 -26.72 9.90
N PRO A 312 -0.89 -26.46 10.29
CA PRO A 312 -1.63 -25.30 9.78
C PRO A 312 -0.99 -23.95 10.15
N ILE A 313 -0.57 -23.77 11.40
CA ILE A 313 0.05 -22.52 11.88
C ILE A 313 1.44 -22.34 11.25
N LEU A 314 2.20 -23.43 11.10
CA LEU A 314 3.48 -23.41 10.38
C LEU A 314 3.30 -23.10 8.88
N CYS A 315 2.20 -23.54 8.28
CA CYS A 315 1.85 -23.20 6.89
C CYS A 315 1.61 -21.69 6.76
N VAL A 316 0.82 -21.09 7.67
CA VAL A 316 0.61 -19.63 7.70
C VAL A 316 1.93 -18.89 7.86
N ARG A 317 2.83 -19.37 8.75
CA ARG A 317 4.17 -18.79 8.89
C ARG A 317 4.97 -18.83 7.58
N SER A 318 4.95 -19.96 6.87
CA SER A 318 5.63 -20.09 5.57
C SER A 318 4.99 -19.21 4.49
N LEU A 319 3.66 -19.04 4.51
CA LEU A 319 2.93 -18.16 3.60
C LEU A 319 3.28 -16.68 3.84
N THR A 320 3.48 -16.26 5.09
CA THR A 320 3.98 -14.92 5.39
C THR A 320 5.33 -14.67 4.71
N ALA A 321 6.25 -15.64 4.79
CA ALA A 321 7.56 -15.53 4.15
C ALA A 321 7.47 -15.51 2.62
N LEU A 322 6.64 -16.37 2.03
CA LEU A 322 6.37 -16.37 0.59
C LEU A 322 5.75 -15.05 0.13
N GLY A 323 4.81 -14.50 0.88
CA GLY A 323 4.21 -13.20 0.63
C GLY A 323 5.25 -12.08 0.66
N MET A 324 6.13 -12.06 1.67
CA MET A 324 7.22 -11.08 1.76
C MET A 324 8.22 -11.19 0.60
N LEU A 325 8.60 -12.41 0.18
CA LEU A 325 9.52 -12.61 -0.95
C LEU A 325 8.86 -12.41 -2.33
N ALA A 326 7.53 -12.37 -2.38
CA ALA A 326 6.74 -12.12 -3.58
C ALA A 326 6.21 -10.69 -3.68
N SER A 327 6.55 -9.81 -2.72
CA SER A 327 6.06 -8.43 -2.66
C SER A 327 7.21 -7.43 -2.55
N ALA A 328 7.02 -6.25 -3.14
CA ALA A 328 7.90 -5.10 -2.99
C ALA A 328 7.65 -4.37 -1.66
N THR A 329 8.68 -3.70 -1.14
CA THR A 329 8.58 -2.87 0.07
C THR A 329 8.60 -1.40 -0.31
N VAL A 330 7.42 -0.80 -0.41
CA VAL A 330 7.25 0.63 -0.69
C VAL A 330 7.07 1.40 0.62
N HIS A 331 7.89 2.42 0.83
CA HIS A 331 7.79 3.33 1.97
C HIS A 331 7.35 4.71 1.49
N LEU A 332 6.52 5.38 2.30
CA LEU A 332 6.30 6.81 2.13
C LEU A 332 7.42 7.52 2.90
N ASP A 333 8.30 8.18 2.18
CA ASP A 333 9.40 8.96 2.73
C ASP A 333 9.12 10.46 2.54
N THR A 334 9.76 11.28 3.37
CA THR A 334 9.66 12.73 3.28
C THR A 334 11.03 13.36 3.11
N THR A 335 11.16 14.20 2.09
CA THR A 335 12.38 14.96 1.83
C THR A 335 12.02 16.43 1.79
N GLY A 336 12.41 17.18 2.82
CA GLY A 336 11.98 18.57 2.97
C GLY A 336 10.46 18.68 3.12
N ASN A 337 9.81 19.37 2.18
CA ASN A 337 8.37 19.62 2.19
C ASN A 337 7.58 18.71 1.24
N ILE A 338 8.21 17.69 0.65
CA ILE A 338 7.54 16.74 -0.24
C ILE A 338 7.53 15.34 0.36
N SER A 339 6.43 14.63 0.12
CA SER A 339 6.31 13.19 0.40
C SER A 339 6.40 12.41 -0.90
N MET A 340 7.19 11.34 -0.91
CA MET A 340 7.38 10.49 -2.08
C MET A 340 7.41 9.01 -1.69
N PHE A 341 6.99 8.15 -2.60
CA PHE A 341 7.16 6.72 -2.42
C PHE A 341 8.60 6.34 -2.80
N THR A 342 9.30 5.66 -1.90
CA THR A 342 10.64 5.15 -2.11
C THR A 342 10.66 3.63 -1.93
N GLU A 343 11.52 2.96 -2.69
CA GLU A 343 11.77 1.53 -2.59
C GLU A 343 13.20 1.30 -2.10
N PRO A 344 13.45 1.30 -0.78
CA PRO A 344 14.77 1.03 -0.26
C PRO A 344 15.16 -0.42 -0.55
N PRO A 345 16.42 -0.68 -0.96
CA PRO A 345 16.87 -2.04 -1.22
C PRO A 345 16.80 -2.86 0.07
N ASN A 346 16.16 -4.03 0.00
CA ASN A 346 16.11 -4.94 1.14
C ASN A 346 17.52 -5.45 1.47
N PRO A 347 18.01 -5.25 2.70
CA PRO A 347 19.31 -5.78 3.10
C PRO A 347 19.38 -7.30 2.92
N TRP A 348 20.52 -7.80 2.42
CA TRP A 348 20.71 -9.22 2.08
C TRP A 348 20.34 -10.17 3.23
N TYR A 349 20.61 -9.78 4.49
CA TYR A 349 20.32 -10.62 5.66
C TYR A 349 18.83 -10.76 5.94
N LYS A 350 18.00 -9.75 5.59
CA LYS A 350 16.54 -9.86 5.69
C LYS A 350 16.01 -10.83 4.65
N THR A 351 16.51 -10.74 3.42
CA THR A 351 16.15 -11.68 2.34
C THR A 351 16.58 -13.11 2.68
N LEU A 352 17.78 -13.28 3.26
CA LEU A 352 18.28 -14.59 3.70
C LEU A 352 17.41 -15.19 4.81
N LEU A 353 17.01 -14.37 5.79
CA LEU A 353 16.12 -14.78 6.88
C LEU A 353 14.73 -15.14 6.34
N SER A 354 14.13 -14.30 5.49
CA SER A 354 12.83 -14.61 4.87
C SER A 354 12.90 -15.87 4.00
N ALA A 355 14.01 -16.12 3.29
CA ALA A 355 14.21 -17.37 2.56
C ALA A 355 14.31 -18.57 3.50
N ASN A 356 14.91 -18.42 4.69
CA ASN A 356 14.95 -19.49 5.69
C ASN A 356 13.53 -19.84 6.18
N GLU A 357 12.66 -18.84 6.33
CA GLU A 357 11.27 -19.05 6.73
C GLU A 357 10.44 -19.83 5.68
N VAL A 358 10.86 -19.85 4.40
CA VAL A 358 10.24 -20.73 3.38
C VAL A 358 10.49 -22.21 3.68
N THR A 359 11.58 -22.55 4.40
CA THR A 359 11.89 -23.95 4.73
C THR A 359 10.87 -24.61 5.65
N TRP A 360 10.02 -23.84 6.34
CA TRP A 360 8.86 -24.36 7.06
C TRP A 360 7.88 -25.09 6.13
N LEU A 361 7.66 -24.55 4.93
CA LEU A 361 6.83 -25.23 3.92
C LEU A 361 7.48 -26.56 3.53
N VAL A 362 8.80 -26.58 3.34
CA VAL A 362 9.55 -27.79 3.00
C VAL A 362 9.46 -28.83 4.12
N ALA A 363 9.52 -28.41 5.38
CA ALA A 363 9.34 -29.29 6.53
C ALA A 363 7.95 -29.93 6.54
N ILE A 364 6.89 -29.16 6.28
CA ILE A 364 5.51 -29.67 6.19
C ILE A 364 5.35 -30.67 5.03
N VAL A 365 5.90 -30.34 3.85
CA VAL A 365 5.83 -31.23 2.68
C VAL A 365 6.57 -32.54 2.96
N ASN A 366 7.79 -32.49 3.51
CA ASN A 366 8.54 -33.68 3.91
C ASN A 366 7.76 -34.53 4.92
N ASP A 367 7.12 -33.88 5.89
CA ASP A 367 6.39 -34.53 6.97
C ASP A 367 5.12 -35.26 6.49
N ILE A 368 4.40 -34.68 5.53
CA ILE A 368 3.29 -35.36 4.85
C ILE A 368 3.81 -36.49 3.96
N ALA A 369 4.86 -36.22 3.18
CA ALA A 369 5.48 -37.17 2.27
C ALA A 369 6.11 -38.37 3.00
N MET A 370 6.48 -38.21 4.27
CA MET A 370 7.11 -39.23 5.12
C MET A 370 6.28 -40.53 5.22
N SER A 371 4.97 -40.43 5.09
CA SER A 371 4.07 -41.60 4.98
C SER A 371 4.42 -42.53 3.81
N VAL A 372 4.95 -41.96 2.72
CA VAL A 372 5.36 -42.64 1.49
C VAL A 372 6.88 -42.83 1.44
N THR A 373 7.65 -41.79 1.77
CA THR A 373 9.11 -41.77 1.65
C THR A 373 9.82 -42.53 2.79
N LYS A 374 9.19 -42.65 3.96
CA LYS A 374 9.67 -43.46 5.11
C LYS A 374 11.16 -43.19 5.41
N ASP A 375 11.95 -44.26 5.52
CA ASP A 375 13.38 -44.23 5.84
C ASP A 375 14.23 -43.43 4.86
N TYR A 376 13.77 -43.20 3.62
CA TYR A 376 14.51 -42.35 2.68
C TYR A 376 14.55 -40.89 3.15
N THR A 377 13.59 -40.45 3.98
CA THR A 377 13.42 -39.05 4.38
C THR A 377 14.63 -38.50 5.14
N SER A 378 15.26 -39.29 6.01
CA SER A 378 16.45 -38.87 6.77
C SER A 378 17.62 -38.46 5.87
N TYR A 379 17.79 -39.14 4.74
CA TYR A 379 18.92 -38.90 3.84
C TYR A 379 18.79 -37.61 3.02
N TYR A 380 17.56 -37.20 2.69
CA TYR A 380 17.34 -36.07 1.78
C TYR A 380 16.73 -34.84 2.43
N ALA A 381 16.06 -34.96 3.58
CA ALA A 381 15.28 -33.86 4.17
C ALA A 381 16.14 -32.62 4.45
N THR A 382 17.33 -32.79 5.02
CA THR A 382 18.27 -31.70 5.31
C THR A 382 18.81 -31.05 4.06
N ILE A 383 19.28 -31.86 3.09
CA ILE A 383 19.79 -31.38 1.80
C ILE A 383 18.71 -30.60 1.05
N ASN A 384 17.47 -31.12 1.03
CA ASN A 384 16.34 -30.48 0.37
C ASN A 384 16.05 -29.08 0.95
N SER A 385 16.01 -28.94 2.29
CA SER A 385 15.78 -27.60 2.88
C SER A 385 16.92 -26.63 2.63
N ILE A 386 18.19 -27.09 2.67
CA ILE A 386 19.34 -26.25 2.32
C ILE A 386 19.24 -25.80 0.86
N LEU A 387 18.90 -26.72 -0.04
CA LEU A 387 18.76 -26.44 -1.46
C LEU A 387 17.65 -25.42 -1.74
N VAL A 388 16.46 -25.61 -1.18
CA VAL A 388 15.34 -24.66 -1.32
C VAL A 388 15.70 -23.31 -0.71
N TRP A 389 16.35 -23.29 0.46
CA TRP A 389 16.78 -22.06 1.12
C TRP A 389 17.74 -21.25 0.24
N ILE A 390 18.78 -21.89 -0.31
CA ILE A 390 19.76 -21.24 -1.17
C ILE A 390 19.10 -20.75 -2.46
N ILE A 391 18.30 -21.58 -3.13
CA ILE A 391 17.62 -21.19 -4.38
C ILE A 391 16.67 -20.02 -4.13
N ALA A 392 15.85 -20.08 -3.08
CA ALA A 392 14.92 -19.00 -2.73
C ALA A 392 15.66 -17.69 -2.40
N PHE A 393 16.79 -17.78 -1.68
CA PHE A 393 17.63 -16.63 -1.37
C PHE A 393 18.24 -16.02 -2.64
N VAL A 394 18.95 -16.83 -3.44
CA VAL A 394 19.62 -16.38 -4.67
C VAL A 394 18.60 -15.74 -5.60
N LEU A 395 17.50 -16.42 -5.87
CA LEU A 395 16.45 -15.91 -6.74
C LEU A 395 15.85 -14.59 -6.22
N SER A 396 15.71 -14.41 -4.90
CA SER A 396 15.13 -13.19 -4.30
C SER A 396 16.13 -12.04 -4.17
N TYR A 397 17.42 -12.37 -4.12
CA TYR A 397 18.48 -11.39 -4.08
C TYR A 397 18.84 -10.88 -5.49
N THR A 398 18.92 -11.77 -6.48
CA THR A 398 19.31 -11.39 -7.86
C THR A 398 18.15 -10.82 -8.68
N SER A 399 16.91 -11.17 -8.32
CA SER A 399 15.70 -10.72 -9.01
C SER A 399 14.62 -10.32 -7.98
N PRO A 400 14.81 -9.20 -7.26
CA PRO A 400 13.79 -8.69 -6.33
C PRO A 400 12.52 -8.25 -7.08
N ILE A 401 11.37 -8.36 -6.43
CA ILE A 401 10.10 -7.85 -6.96
C ILE A 401 10.08 -6.34 -6.79
N GLN A 402 9.78 -5.63 -7.88
CA GLN A 402 9.56 -4.19 -7.90
C GLN A 402 8.07 -3.90 -7.94
N HIS A 403 7.69 -2.76 -7.39
CA HIS A 403 6.33 -2.24 -7.54
C HIS A 403 6.12 -1.72 -8.96
N ALA A 404 4.89 -1.86 -9.47
CA ALA A 404 4.47 -1.25 -10.73
C ALA A 404 3.19 -0.44 -10.49
N VAL A 405 3.11 0.73 -11.12
CA VAL A 405 1.92 1.57 -11.09
C VAL A 405 1.53 1.83 -12.54
N GLU A 406 0.34 1.39 -12.90
CA GLU A 406 -0.29 1.69 -14.19
C GLU A 406 -1.48 2.60 -13.92
N ILE A 407 -1.50 3.77 -14.56
CA ILE A 407 -2.60 4.73 -14.47
C ILE A 407 -3.29 4.73 -15.82
N ASP A 408 -4.50 4.19 -15.88
CA ASP A 408 -5.36 4.20 -17.06
C ASP A 408 -6.79 4.47 -16.60
N LYS A 409 -7.13 5.76 -16.54
CA LYS A 409 -8.44 6.20 -16.06
C LYS A 409 -9.47 6.10 -17.17
N GLN A 410 -10.32 5.09 -17.10
CA GLN A 410 -11.46 4.89 -17.99
C GLN A 410 -12.75 4.93 -17.17
N CYS A 411 -13.59 5.92 -17.45
CA CYS A 411 -14.90 6.07 -16.84
C CYS A 411 -15.98 5.85 -17.87
N HIS A 412 -16.99 5.06 -17.53
CA HIS A 412 -18.19 4.91 -18.36
C HIS A 412 -19.44 5.08 -17.50
N VAL A 413 -20.44 5.75 -18.07
CA VAL A 413 -21.73 5.96 -17.41
C VAL A 413 -22.54 4.68 -17.59
N VAL A 414 -22.71 3.90 -16.52
CA VAL A 414 -23.52 2.67 -16.52
C VAL A 414 -25.00 3.05 -16.52
N HIS A 415 -25.36 3.99 -15.65
CA HIS A 415 -26.70 4.58 -15.57
C HIS A 415 -26.57 6.09 -15.45
N VAL A 416 -27.10 6.81 -16.45
CA VAL A 416 -27.19 8.28 -16.44
C VAL A 416 -27.90 8.70 -15.14
N ASP A 417 -27.31 9.66 -14.43
CA ASP A 417 -27.73 10.19 -13.12
C ASP A 417 -27.53 9.28 -11.88
N PHE A 418 -27.19 7.99 -12.04
CA PHE A 418 -27.11 7.05 -10.90
C PHE A 418 -25.72 6.46 -10.68
N GLN A 419 -24.99 6.10 -11.74
CA GLN A 419 -23.75 5.34 -11.61
C GLN A 419 -22.78 5.61 -12.77
N VAL A 420 -21.57 6.01 -12.40
CA VAL A 420 -20.39 6.02 -13.27
C VAL A 420 -19.39 5.01 -12.70
N GLU A 421 -18.98 4.06 -13.53
CA GLU A 421 -17.93 3.11 -13.16
C GLU A 421 -16.61 3.57 -13.78
N CYS A 422 -15.62 3.80 -12.92
CA CYS A 422 -14.28 4.22 -13.32
C CYS A 422 -13.24 3.19 -12.91
N THR A 423 -12.52 2.62 -13.87
CA THR A 423 -11.19 2.05 -13.63
C THR A 423 -10.20 3.20 -13.66
N SER A 424 -9.28 3.30 -12.69
CA SER A 424 -8.40 4.49 -12.55
C SER A 424 -6.93 4.14 -12.60
N ALA A 425 -6.45 3.37 -11.62
CA ALA A 425 -5.06 2.97 -11.53
C ALA A 425 -4.95 1.60 -10.88
N VAL A 426 -3.93 0.86 -11.29
CA VAL A 426 -3.55 -0.43 -10.70
C VAL A 426 -2.17 -0.25 -10.06
N VAL A 427 -2.12 -0.43 -8.74
CA VAL A 427 -0.86 -0.46 -7.98
C VAL A 427 -0.52 -1.91 -7.69
N GLN A 428 0.44 -2.45 -8.43
CA GLN A 428 0.92 -3.81 -8.24
C GLN A 428 2.13 -3.80 -7.29
N ILE A 429 1.94 -4.28 -6.06
CA ILE A 429 3.00 -4.44 -5.06
C ILE A 429 3.55 -5.87 -5.07
N GLY A 430 2.70 -6.86 -5.36
CA GLY A 430 3.05 -8.28 -5.35
C GLY A 430 3.02 -8.92 -6.73
N ALA A 431 3.79 -9.99 -6.89
CA ALA A 431 3.80 -10.82 -8.10
C ALA A 431 3.27 -12.23 -7.79
N PRO A 432 2.07 -12.60 -8.25
CA PRO A 432 1.53 -13.96 -8.02
C PRO A 432 2.40 -15.03 -8.70
N THR A 433 3.01 -14.69 -9.84
CA THR A 433 3.98 -15.54 -10.55
C THR A 433 5.17 -15.90 -9.65
N ARG A 434 5.65 -14.95 -8.83
CA ARG A 434 6.76 -15.17 -7.91
C ARG A 434 6.37 -16.12 -6.78
N LEU A 435 5.19 -15.93 -6.20
CA LEU A 435 4.66 -16.81 -5.17
C LEU A 435 4.56 -18.25 -5.69
N VAL A 436 3.97 -18.45 -6.88
CA VAL A 436 3.88 -19.78 -7.52
C VAL A 436 5.27 -20.36 -7.80
N THR A 437 6.21 -19.55 -8.29
CA THR A 437 7.59 -19.99 -8.55
C THR A 437 8.26 -20.54 -7.29
N LEU A 438 8.17 -19.83 -6.15
CA LEU A 438 8.75 -20.27 -4.88
C LEU A 438 8.09 -21.56 -4.36
N MET A 439 6.77 -21.70 -4.52
CA MET A 439 6.06 -22.95 -4.21
C MET A 439 6.53 -24.10 -5.12
N CYS A 440 6.65 -23.87 -6.43
CA CYS A 440 7.15 -24.85 -7.38
C CYS A 440 8.60 -25.27 -7.06
N ILE A 441 9.47 -24.34 -6.65
CA ILE A 441 10.83 -24.65 -6.19
C ILE A 441 10.79 -25.60 -4.99
N ALA A 442 9.98 -25.29 -3.97
CA ALA A 442 9.86 -26.16 -2.79
C ALA A 442 9.42 -27.58 -3.15
N TRP A 443 8.45 -27.73 -4.05
CA TRP A 443 7.96 -29.03 -4.51
C TRP A 443 8.96 -29.77 -5.40
N THR A 444 9.52 -29.11 -6.40
CA THR A 444 10.44 -29.73 -7.37
C THR A 444 11.76 -30.16 -6.72
N CYS A 445 12.31 -29.36 -5.81
CA CYS A 445 13.48 -29.75 -5.01
C CYS A 445 13.17 -30.99 -4.16
N ASN A 446 11.98 -31.04 -3.54
CA ASN A 446 11.56 -32.20 -2.74
C ASN A 446 11.54 -33.49 -3.56
N VAL A 447 10.83 -33.47 -4.69
CA VAL A 447 10.71 -34.62 -5.59
C VAL A 447 12.08 -35.03 -6.13
N THR A 448 12.90 -34.07 -6.56
CA THR A 448 14.24 -34.35 -7.11
C THR A 448 15.14 -34.98 -6.05
N CYS A 449 15.21 -34.40 -4.85
CA CYS A 449 16.00 -34.94 -3.74
C CYS A 449 15.54 -36.34 -3.32
N TYR A 450 14.23 -36.62 -3.33
CA TYR A 450 13.69 -37.95 -3.08
C TYR A 450 14.10 -38.95 -4.16
N VAL A 451 13.89 -38.61 -5.44
CA VAL A 451 14.19 -39.50 -6.58
C VAL A 451 15.68 -39.82 -6.65
N VAL A 452 16.55 -38.81 -6.50
CA VAL A 452 18.01 -39.01 -6.47
C VAL A 452 18.41 -39.93 -5.32
N THR A 453 17.93 -39.67 -4.11
CA THR A 453 18.19 -40.52 -2.94
C THR A 453 17.71 -41.95 -3.15
N ARG A 454 16.54 -42.14 -3.78
CA ARG A 454 15.99 -43.46 -4.11
C ARG A 454 16.85 -44.22 -5.12
N ILE A 455 17.36 -43.53 -6.15
CA ILE A 455 18.22 -44.13 -7.18
C ILE A 455 19.60 -44.50 -6.58
N VAL A 456 20.19 -43.61 -5.79
CA VAL A 456 21.54 -43.79 -5.23
C VAL A 456 21.58 -44.88 -4.15
N LEU A 457 20.59 -44.93 -3.26
CA LEU A 457 20.55 -45.92 -2.20
C LEU A 457 20.05 -47.29 -2.68
N GLY A 458 19.19 -47.32 -3.71
CA GLY A 458 18.54 -48.55 -4.18
C GLY A 458 17.59 -49.15 -3.12
N ARG A 459 16.81 -50.18 -3.50
CA ARG A 459 15.86 -50.83 -2.56
C ARG A 459 16.54 -51.66 -1.46
N GLU A 460 17.78 -52.11 -1.68
CA GLU A 460 18.42 -53.16 -0.87
C GLU A 460 19.31 -52.65 0.28
N ARG A 461 19.70 -51.36 0.29
CA ARG A 461 20.59 -50.81 1.34
C ARG A 461 19.89 -50.20 2.55
N LEU A 462 18.56 -50.22 2.60
CA LEU A 462 17.84 -49.67 3.73
C LEU A 462 17.85 -50.67 4.88
N GLN A 463 18.73 -50.42 5.84
CA GLN A 463 18.59 -50.98 7.18
C GLN A 463 17.34 -50.38 7.80
N THR A 464 16.24 -51.13 7.77
CA THR A 464 15.03 -50.79 8.52
C THR A 464 15.35 -50.84 10.01
N ASN A 465 15.65 -49.69 10.61
CA ASN A 465 15.60 -49.51 12.06
C ASN A 465 14.12 -49.46 12.45
N ALA A 466 13.45 -50.62 12.39
CA ALA A 466 12.02 -50.73 12.62
C ALA A 466 11.69 -50.60 14.10
N VAL A 467 11.92 -49.41 14.68
CA VAL A 467 11.44 -49.06 16.01
C VAL A 467 9.97 -48.66 15.85
N HIS A 468 9.09 -49.56 16.26
CA HIS A 468 7.65 -49.36 16.29
C HIS A 468 7.23 -49.16 17.74
N SER A 469 6.76 -47.97 18.07
CA SER A 469 6.21 -47.66 19.38
C SER A 469 5.06 -46.67 19.23
N ILE A 470 3.99 -46.88 20.00
CA ILE A 470 2.80 -46.02 19.99
C ILE A 470 3.11 -44.57 20.39
N PHE A 471 4.21 -44.35 21.12
CA PHE A 471 4.61 -43.03 21.60
C PHE A 471 5.40 -42.24 20.55
N LEU A 472 5.88 -42.88 19.48
CA LEU A 472 6.70 -42.24 18.46
C LEU A 472 5.87 -41.62 17.35
N TYR A 473 6.11 -40.32 17.14
CA TYR A 473 5.70 -39.60 15.95
C TYR A 473 6.49 -40.08 14.72
N ALA A 474 5.90 -40.01 13.52
CA ALA A 474 6.56 -40.42 12.28
C ALA A 474 7.88 -39.67 12.05
N GLY A 475 7.91 -38.36 12.32
CA GLY A 475 9.13 -37.55 12.24
C GLY A 475 10.22 -38.04 13.19
N ALA A 476 9.88 -38.35 14.45
CA ALA A 476 10.84 -38.91 15.40
C ALA A 476 11.34 -40.29 14.96
N LYS A 477 10.45 -41.13 14.43
CA LYS A 477 10.80 -42.47 13.92
C LYS A 477 11.84 -42.43 12.80
N TYR A 478 11.65 -41.54 11.82
CA TYR A 478 12.48 -41.55 10.62
C TYR A 478 13.63 -40.54 10.64
N LEU A 479 13.56 -39.46 11.42
CA LEU A 479 14.59 -38.40 11.43
C LEU A 479 15.54 -38.47 12.62
N PHE A 480 15.16 -39.09 13.74
CA PHE A 480 16.06 -39.19 14.89
C PHE A 480 17.14 -40.25 14.70
N LEU A 481 18.28 -39.99 15.33
CA LEU A 481 19.32 -40.99 15.53
C LEU A 481 18.91 -41.92 16.66
N ILE A 482 18.47 -43.12 16.29
CA ILE A 482 17.89 -44.11 17.21
C ILE A 482 18.89 -45.23 17.56
N SER A 483 19.75 -45.65 16.62
CA SER A 483 20.58 -46.85 16.76
C SER A 483 21.45 -46.92 18.03
N PRO A 484 22.10 -45.82 18.50
CA PRO A 484 22.91 -45.86 19.73
C PRO A 484 22.10 -46.00 21.03
N TRP A 485 20.76 -45.92 20.95
CA TRP A 485 19.84 -45.83 22.08
C TRP A 485 18.90 -47.04 22.18
N VAL A 486 19.18 -48.12 21.44
CA VAL A 486 18.38 -49.35 21.42
C VAL A 486 19.13 -50.49 22.10
N HIS A 487 18.47 -51.18 23.04
CA HIS A 487 18.99 -52.40 23.67
C HIS A 487 17.84 -53.39 23.93
N ASN A 488 18.00 -54.66 23.54
CA ASN A 488 17.03 -55.75 23.75
C ASN A 488 15.57 -55.35 23.41
N ASP A 489 15.33 -54.82 22.21
CA ASP A 489 14.01 -54.37 21.73
C ASP A 489 13.34 -53.27 22.59
N ILE A 490 14.12 -52.57 23.41
CA ILE A 490 13.71 -51.36 24.13
C ILE A 490 14.48 -50.16 23.59
N TYR A 491 13.74 -49.13 23.18
CA TYR A 491 14.31 -47.85 22.80
C TYR A 491 14.37 -46.93 24.02
N TYR A 492 15.58 -46.64 24.49
CA TYR A 492 15.84 -45.69 25.58
C TYR A 492 15.87 -44.27 25.02
N MET A 493 14.70 -43.68 24.81
CA MET A 493 14.60 -42.33 24.25
C MET A 493 15.08 -41.29 25.27
N ASP A 494 16.10 -40.49 24.94
CA ASP A 494 16.51 -39.41 25.82
C ASP A 494 15.38 -38.39 26.00
N ARG A 495 15.29 -37.77 27.18
CA ARG A 495 14.15 -36.91 27.54
C ARG A 495 14.05 -35.64 26.70
N MET A 496 15.16 -35.15 26.13
CA MET A 496 15.18 -34.02 25.22
C MET A 496 14.57 -34.40 23.87
N SER A 497 14.99 -35.51 23.27
CA SER A 497 14.34 -36.07 22.07
C SER A 497 12.88 -36.41 22.35
N GLY A 498 12.57 -36.92 23.55
CA GLY A 498 11.22 -37.15 24.05
C GLY A 498 10.36 -35.89 24.00
N LEU A 499 10.86 -34.75 24.48
CA LEU A 499 10.19 -33.46 24.37
C LEU A 499 9.90 -33.10 22.92
N LEU A 500 10.88 -33.21 22.01
CA LEU A 500 10.70 -32.91 20.60
C LEU A 500 9.63 -33.80 19.95
N ASN A 501 9.56 -35.06 20.37
CA ASN A 501 8.53 -36.03 19.98
C ASN A 501 7.16 -35.78 20.67
N GLY A 502 7.05 -34.77 21.55
CA GLY A 502 5.81 -34.40 22.24
C GLY A 502 5.54 -35.15 23.55
N LEU A 503 6.56 -35.75 24.15
CA LEU A 503 6.48 -36.41 25.46
C LEU A 503 7.07 -35.48 26.52
N LEU A 504 6.21 -34.88 27.33
CA LEU A 504 6.63 -34.10 28.48
C LEU A 504 6.71 -35.02 29.70
N THR A 505 7.91 -35.24 30.22
CA THR A 505 8.14 -36.24 31.28
C THR A 505 8.68 -35.64 32.56
N ILE A 506 8.25 -36.18 33.70
CA ILE A 506 8.79 -35.93 35.05
C ILE A 506 9.02 -37.27 35.72
N GLU A 507 10.22 -37.46 36.29
CA GLU A 507 10.58 -38.67 37.01
C GLU A 507 10.51 -38.40 38.52
N ARG A 508 9.82 -39.28 39.25
CA ARG A 508 9.75 -39.25 40.71
C ARG A 508 9.76 -40.67 41.25
N GLU A 509 10.66 -40.96 42.21
CA GLU A 509 10.69 -42.23 42.95
C GLU A 509 10.69 -43.49 42.05
N ASN A 510 11.52 -43.50 40.98
CA ASN A 510 11.60 -44.55 39.95
C ASN A 510 10.35 -44.75 39.08
N VAL A 511 9.49 -43.72 38.99
CA VAL A 511 8.33 -43.71 38.09
C VAL A 511 8.43 -42.49 37.18
N ILE A 512 8.28 -42.70 35.86
CA ILE A 512 8.16 -41.62 34.88
C ILE A 512 6.67 -41.36 34.65
N TYR A 513 6.24 -40.16 35.02
CA TYR A 513 4.95 -39.61 34.63
C TYR A 513 5.15 -38.77 33.38
N GLY A 514 4.40 -39.08 32.33
CA GLY A 514 4.49 -38.37 31.06
C GLY A 514 3.15 -37.88 30.55
N LEU A 515 3.15 -36.75 29.85
CA LEU A 515 2.06 -36.29 29.01
C LEU A 515 2.48 -36.46 27.55
N ASP A 516 1.71 -37.24 26.79
CA ASP A 516 1.81 -37.22 25.33
C ASP A 516 0.91 -36.11 24.79
N VAL A 517 1.52 -35.00 24.37
CA VAL A 517 0.80 -33.83 23.85
C VAL A 517 0.13 -34.11 22.50
N LYS A 518 0.60 -35.13 21.76
CA LYS A 518 0.01 -35.53 20.48
C LYS A 518 -1.37 -36.14 20.68
N LEU A 519 -1.50 -36.97 21.73
CA LEU A 519 -2.74 -37.70 22.07
C LEU A 519 -3.51 -37.04 23.23
N TRP A 520 -2.95 -36.01 23.86
CA TRP A 520 -3.45 -35.40 25.10
C TRP A 520 -3.68 -36.42 26.23
N HIS A 521 -2.83 -37.45 26.31
CA HIS A 521 -2.96 -38.54 27.27
C HIS A 521 -1.79 -38.57 28.25
N MET A 522 -2.12 -38.78 29.54
CA MET A 522 -1.13 -39.05 30.57
C MET A 522 -0.76 -40.54 30.56
N PHE A 523 0.52 -40.83 30.73
CA PHE A 523 1.03 -42.19 30.88
C PHE A 523 1.97 -42.30 32.08
N ARG A 524 2.12 -43.53 32.56
CA ARG A 524 3.00 -43.89 33.68
C ARG A 524 3.88 -45.05 33.22
N ILE A 525 5.18 -44.92 33.42
CA ILE A 525 6.17 -45.99 33.18
C ILE A 525 6.94 -46.23 34.47
N ASP A 526 6.87 -47.46 34.97
CA ASP A 526 7.68 -47.88 36.11
C ASP A 526 9.10 -48.19 35.62
N VAL A 527 10.09 -47.46 36.15
CA VAL A 527 11.49 -47.57 35.73
C VAL A 527 12.13 -48.73 36.47
N HIS A 528 12.09 -49.90 35.86
CA HIS A 528 12.88 -51.05 36.32
C HIS A 528 14.29 -50.98 35.72
N ARG A 529 15.31 -51.11 36.56
CA ARG A 529 16.70 -51.18 36.08
C ARG A 529 16.87 -52.47 35.30
N ASP A 530 17.08 -52.33 34.00
CA ASP A 530 17.38 -53.48 33.16
C ASP A 530 18.73 -54.08 33.56
N ALA A 531 18.69 -55.27 34.16
CA ALA A 531 19.86 -56.00 34.64
C ALA A 531 20.76 -56.46 33.49
N THR A 532 20.27 -56.44 32.24
CA THR A 532 21.03 -56.82 31.03
C THR A 532 22.00 -55.73 30.57
N ILE A 533 21.75 -54.46 30.93
CA ILE A 533 22.67 -53.34 30.65
C ILE A 533 23.77 -53.31 31.72
N VAL A 534 24.82 -54.11 31.51
CA VAL A 534 25.98 -54.21 32.41
C VAL A 534 26.71 -52.87 32.53
N ALA A 535 27.36 -52.60 33.67
CA ALA A 535 28.08 -51.34 33.93
C ALA A 535 29.20 -51.01 32.92
N THR A 536 29.67 -51.99 32.16
CA THR A 536 30.66 -51.84 31.08
C THR A 536 30.04 -51.34 29.76
N ASN A 537 28.72 -51.40 29.60
CA ASN A 537 28.03 -50.92 28.41
C ASN A 537 27.98 -49.37 28.41
N PRO A 538 28.35 -48.70 27.28
CA PRO A 538 28.30 -47.25 27.18
C PRO A 538 26.93 -46.63 27.49
N MET A 539 25.83 -47.38 27.25
CA MET A 539 24.48 -46.94 27.55
C MET A 539 24.11 -47.01 29.03
N HIS A 540 24.86 -47.71 29.89
CA HIS A 540 24.46 -47.95 31.29
C HIS A 540 24.19 -46.68 32.11
N LYS A 541 24.94 -45.60 31.83
CA LYS A 541 24.73 -44.31 32.49
C LYS A 541 23.61 -43.51 31.83
N ALA A 542 23.52 -43.54 30.50
CA ALA A 542 22.53 -42.80 29.72
C ALA A 542 21.12 -43.36 29.87
N SER A 543 20.96 -44.68 29.92
CA SER A 543 19.67 -45.37 30.05
C SER A 543 18.95 -45.03 31.36
N LYS A 544 19.68 -44.63 32.41
CA LYS A 544 19.11 -44.18 33.70
C LYS A 544 18.37 -42.86 33.62
N TYR A 545 18.64 -42.05 32.58
CA TYR A 545 18.03 -40.73 32.38
C TYR A 545 17.09 -40.72 31.16
N ALA A 546 16.88 -41.87 30.52
CA ALA A 546 16.09 -42.03 29.31
C ALA A 546 14.71 -42.65 29.61
N ILE A 547 13.79 -42.46 28.68
CA ILE A 547 12.43 -43.02 28.72
C ILE A 547 12.50 -44.39 28.02
N PRO A 548 12.27 -45.51 28.73
CA PRO A 548 12.26 -46.83 28.11
C PRO A 548 10.94 -47.01 27.34
N LEU A 549 11.03 -47.09 26.01
CA LEU A 549 9.90 -47.34 25.12
C LEU A 549 10.02 -48.76 24.57
N ALA A 550 9.08 -49.64 24.94
CA ALA A 550 9.01 -50.98 24.37
C ALA A 550 8.71 -50.90 22.87
N MET A 551 9.42 -51.70 22.07
CA MET A 551 9.11 -51.88 20.66
C MET A 551 8.04 -52.97 20.51
N THR A 552 6.99 -52.69 19.75
CA THR A 552 5.84 -53.58 19.51
C THR A 552 5.68 -53.92 18.05
#